data_AF-A0A661ADJ0-F1
#
_entry.id   AF-A0A661ADJ0-F1
#
_cell.length_a   1.000
_cell.length_b   1.000
_cell.length_c   1.000
_cell.angle_alpha   90.00
_cell.angle_beta   90.00
_cell.angle_gamma   90.00
#
_symmetry.space_group_name_H-M   'P 1'
#
loop_
_entity.id
_entity.type
_entity.pdbx_description
1 polymer ?
#
loop_
_entity_poly.entity_id
_entity_poly.type
_entity_poly.pdbx_seq_one_letter_code
_entity_poly.pdbx_strand_id
1 'polypeptide(L)'
;VVPLTPGAHRYKFIIDGQWIEDRMNPAKVPDGYGGFNSVITLKQDGTIVFGEESPFPSGVPVVDKLKSEGEPVYFTIVWHQHQPLYYKENGKYMVPWVRLHAIKDYYDMAEYADKYNVHFVVNLTPSLLVQIEDIRDMMNRGELPDVYMELTMKPADELTDEDKRFIISNFFSANWDNMIRVHKRYGELLDKRVMKPDGGIDFKATKKHFTVQDYRDLQVWFNLAWFDPEFQEGEVKLPDGGVVSVKSLVDKGKNFTEEDKKILFDAQRKIINAIIPLHKKLQDEGKIEVTTTPFYHPILPLVYNTDIARVCMPGAGLPSTFSYPVDAEEHVKRAVDYYEKLFGRKPVGMWPGEGSLSEDVIPIFKKYGVEWVATDEGNLQRSIGVDRLTPEKLFNPYMFNGVYIIFRLRDLSDAIGFRYQKMNGVDAANDLILRLHEYQKKLNGKGRFLITLILDGENAWEWYRHDGREFFDALYSQLERADFVKTITVKDYIKNTDTSYTLDKLWPGSWINSDFNIWIGEPQENTAWEYLKRVRIDFEKMKHGQTDDRVEEAYRNILAAEGSDWFWWYGDDQNSLMDNVFDRMFRSYLKNVYRAFGKKPPSFLDLPVM
;
A
#
# COMPACT_ATOMS: atom_id res chain seq x y z
N VAL A 1 -49.88 4.39 -3.91
CA VAL A 1 -48.93 4.40 -5.04
C VAL A 1 -48.16 5.71 -4.98
N VAL A 2 -46.83 5.66 -4.87
CA VAL A 2 -45.98 6.85 -4.90
C VAL A 2 -45.41 6.97 -6.32
N PRO A 3 -45.72 8.03 -7.07
CA PRO A 3 -45.12 8.24 -8.39
C PRO A 3 -43.64 8.60 -8.22
N LEU A 4 -42.75 7.86 -8.91
CA LEU A 4 -41.32 8.17 -8.96
C LEU A 4 -41.06 9.20 -10.05
N THR A 5 -40.28 10.24 -9.73
CA THR A 5 -39.76 11.18 -10.72
C THR A 5 -38.51 10.59 -11.39
N PRO A 6 -38.12 11.02 -12.60
CA PRO A 6 -36.85 10.63 -13.18
C PRO A 6 -35.66 10.88 -12.21
N GLY A 7 -34.74 9.92 -12.13
CA GLY A 7 -33.60 9.94 -11.19
C GLY A 7 -33.33 8.59 -10.53
N ALA A 8 -32.25 8.52 -9.74
CA ALA A 8 -31.88 7.34 -8.97
C ALA A 8 -32.73 7.22 -7.70
N HIS A 9 -33.30 6.03 -7.50
CA HIS A 9 -34.13 5.66 -6.35
C HIS A 9 -33.55 4.45 -5.66
N ARG A 10 -33.40 4.58 -4.35
CA ARG A 10 -32.92 3.52 -3.48
C ARG A 10 -34.13 2.90 -2.78
N TYR A 11 -34.21 1.58 -2.73
CA TYR A 11 -35.31 0.90 -2.08
C TYR A 11 -34.88 -0.39 -1.38
N LYS A 12 -35.75 -0.82 -0.47
CA LYS A 12 -35.80 -2.15 0.16
C LYS A 12 -37.26 -2.55 0.29
N PHE A 13 -37.53 -3.84 0.34
CA PHE A 13 -38.85 -4.33 0.68
C PHE A 13 -39.06 -4.28 2.18
N ILE A 14 -40.29 -4.06 2.62
CA ILE A 14 -40.70 -4.31 4.00
C ILE A 14 -41.60 -5.55 3.95
N ILE A 15 -41.12 -6.68 4.48
CA ILE A 15 -41.87 -7.94 4.56
C ILE A 15 -41.96 -8.31 6.04
N ASP A 16 -43.18 -8.47 6.54
CA ASP A 16 -43.46 -8.77 7.95
C ASP A 16 -42.78 -7.80 8.96
N GLY A 17 -42.68 -6.52 8.58
CA GLY A 17 -42.04 -5.48 9.38
C GLY A 17 -40.51 -5.47 9.32
N GLN A 18 -39.89 -6.35 8.53
CA GLN A 18 -38.44 -6.41 8.33
C GLN A 18 -38.04 -5.83 6.97
N TRP A 19 -36.95 -5.08 6.95
CA TRP A 19 -36.36 -4.54 5.72
C TRP A 19 -35.55 -5.64 5.02
N ILE A 20 -35.99 -6.03 3.83
CA ILE A 20 -35.38 -7.09 3.02
C ILE A 20 -34.85 -6.50 1.71
N GLU A 21 -33.62 -6.85 1.34
CA GLU A 21 -33.01 -6.45 0.08
C GLU A 21 -33.68 -7.12 -1.12
N ASP A 22 -33.74 -6.42 -2.26
CA ASP A 22 -34.04 -7.09 -3.53
C ASP A 22 -32.80 -7.87 -3.99
N ARG A 23 -32.85 -9.20 -3.79
CA ARG A 23 -31.75 -10.11 -4.16
C ARG A 23 -31.56 -10.21 -5.68
N MET A 24 -32.57 -9.86 -6.47
CA MET A 24 -32.51 -9.94 -7.92
C MET A 24 -32.00 -8.64 -8.56
N ASN A 25 -31.95 -7.55 -7.80
CA ASN A 25 -31.40 -6.29 -8.29
C ASN A 25 -29.85 -6.34 -8.25
N PRO A 26 -29.18 -6.26 -9.41
CA PRO A 26 -27.72 -6.32 -9.47
C PRO A 26 -27.05 -5.04 -8.95
N ALA A 27 -27.79 -3.93 -8.83
CA ALA A 27 -27.29 -2.65 -8.37
C ALA A 27 -27.64 -2.41 -6.89
N LYS A 28 -26.61 -2.23 -6.08
CA LYS A 28 -26.72 -2.11 -4.63
C LYS A 28 -25.81 -1.01 -4.10
N VAL A 29 -26.27 -0.31 -3.07
CA VAL A 29 -25.48 0.67 -2.31
C VAL A 29 -25.59 0.37 -0.82
N PRO A 30 -24.53 0.54 -0.01
CA PRO A 30 -24.61 0.33 1.43
C PRO A 30 -25.74 1.16 2.06
N ASP A 31 -26.46 0.56 3.00
CA ASP A 31 -27.56 1.23 3.71
C ASP A 31 -27.12 1.96 4.98
N GLY A 32 -25.86 1.80 5.38
CA GLY A 32 -25.29 2.39 6.59
C GLY A 32 -25.56 1.60 7.89
N TYR A 33 -26.17 0.42 7.81
CA TYR A 33 -26.52 -0.45 8.94
C TYR A 33 -26.07 -1.92 8.74
N GLY A 34 -25.11 -2.15 7.84
CA GLY A 34 -24.57 -3.49 7.56
C GLY A 34 -25.32 -4.27 6.47
N GLY A 35 -26.24 -3.63 5.72
CA GLY A 35 -26.89 -4.21 4.55
C GLY A 35 -26.81 -3.29 3.32
N PHE A 36 -27.62 -3.58 2.30
CA PHE A 36 -27.62 -2.84 1.04
C PHE A 36 -29.01 -2.37 0.61
N ASN A 37 -29.15 -1.12 0.18
CA ASN A 37 -30.31 -0.71 -0.60
C ASN A 37 -30.13 -1.11 -2.07
N SER A 38 -31.20 -1.59 -2.68
CA SER A 38 -31.26 -1.83 -4.12
C SER A 38 -31.46 -0.50 -4.84
N VAL A 39 -30.83 -0.34 -6.00
CA VAL A 39 -30.88 0.92 -6.76
C VAL A 39 -31.51 0.71 -8.12
N ILE A 40 -32.41 1.61 -8.47
CA ILE A 40 -32.92 1.76 -9.83
C ILE A 40 -32.81 3.22 -10.25
N THR A 41 -32.56 3.47 -11.53
CA THR A 41 -32.71 4.80 -12.10
C THR A 41 -33.86 4.81 -13.09
N LEU A 42 -34.80 5.73 -12.86
CA LEU A 42 -35.89 6.00 -13.78
C LEU A 42 -35.45 7.08 -14.77
N LYS A 43 -35.37 6.75 -16.05
CA LYS A 43 -35.08 7.71 -17.12
C LYS A 43 -36.24 8.65 -17.38
N GLN A 44 -35.97 9.77 -18.07
CA GLN A 44 -37.01 10.72 -18.49
C GLN A 44 -38.07 10.09 -19.41
N ASP A 45 -37.71 9.06 -20.17
CA ASP A 45 -38.62 8.30 -21.05
C ASP A 45 -39.41 7.20 -20.31
N GLY A 46 -39.21 7.05 -19.00
CA GLY A 46 -39.87 6.04 -18.17
C GLY A 46 -39.14 4.70 -18.10
N THR A 47 -37.99 4.53 -18.76
CA THR A 47 -37.19 3.31 -18.70
C THR A 47 -36.53 3.16 -17.32
N ILE A 48 -36.57 1.95 -16.76
CA ILE A 48 -35.87 1.62 -15.52
C ILE A 48 -34.54 0.94 -15.85
N VAL A 49 -33.46 1.46 -15.28
CA VAL A 49 -32.12 0.86 -15.34
C VAL A 49 -31.70 0.45 -13.94
N PHE A 50 -31.04 -0.69 -13.80
CA PHE A 50 -30.50 -1.14 -12.52
C PHE A 50 -29.12 -0.52 -12.31
N GLY A 51 -29.05 0.49 -11.44
CA GLY A 51 -27.86 1.32 -11.21
C GLY A 51 -28.22 2.77 -10.94
N GLU A 52 -27.29 3.56 -10.39
CA GLU A 52 -27.37 5.03 -10.49
C GLU A 52 -26.96 5.41 -11.92
N GLU A 53 -27.87 5.91 -12.77
CA GLU A 53 -27.41 6.69 -13.92
C GLU A 53 -26.99 8.04 -13.38
N SER A 54 -25.67 8.21 -13.32
CA SER A 54 -25.07 9.51 -13.15
C SER A 54 -25.74 10.49 -14.12
N PRO A 55 -26.16 11.69 -13.68
CA PRO A 55 -26.61 12.74 -14.61
C PRO A 55 -25.47 13.23 -15.51
N PHE A 56 -24.26 12.69 -15.31
CA PHE A 56 -23.08 12.91 -16.10
C PHE A 56 -22.86 11.70 -17.03
N PRO A 57 -22.71 11.92 -18.35
CA PRO A 57 -22.35 10.85 -19.27
C PRO A 57 -21.06 10.15 -18.80
N SER A 58 -21.02 8.82 -18.92
CA SER A 58 -19.83 8.02 -18.61
C SER A 58 -18.63 8.54 -19.41
N GLY A 59 -17.46 8.61 -18.77
CA GLY A 59 -16.23 9.09 -19.40
C GLY A 59 -16.10 10.62 -19.49
N VAL A 60 -17.07 11.38 -18.97
CA VAL A 60 -17.03 12.86 -18.99
C VAL A 60 -16.77 13.41 -17.59
N PRO A 61 -15.70 14.21 -17.38
CA PRO A 61 -15.45 14.87 -16.10
C PRO A 61 -16.64 15.71 -15.60
N VAL A 62 -16.89 15.69 -14.30
CA VAL A 62 -18.06 16.36 -13.68
C VAL A 62 -17.76 17.75 -13.14
N VAL A 63 -16.48 18.06 -12.86
CA VAL A 63 -16.06 19.26 -12.13
C VAL A 63 -16.66 20.57 -12.67
N ASP A 64 -16.73 20.73 -13.99
CA ASP A 64 -17.17 21.99 -14.63
C ASP A 64 -18.67 22.30 -14.40
N LYS A 65 -19.44 21.31 -13.94
CA LYS A 65 -20.85 21.44 -13.60
C LYS A 65 -21.09 21.64 -12.11
N LEU A 66 -20.06 21.45 -11.29
CA LEU A 66 -20.12 21.65 -9.85
C LEU A 66 -19.79 23.11 -9.54
N LYS A 67 -20.54 23.71 -8.62
CA LYS A 67 -20.29 25.07 -8.14
C LYS A 67 -20.02 25.01 -6.65
N SER A 68 -19.05 25.79 -6.17
CA SER A 68 -18.86 25.97 -4.74
C SER A 68 -20.07 26.65 -4.10
N GLU A 69 -20.53 26.10 -2.98
CA GLU A 69 -21.57 26.67 -2.13
C GLU A 69 -20.93 27.08 -0.79
N GLY A 70 -20.08 28.11 -0.80
CA GLY A 70 -19.39 28.64 0.39
C GLY A 70 -17.87 28.49 0.35
N GLU A 71 -17.25 28.41 1.53
CA GLU A 71 -15.81 28.16 1.64
C GLU A 71 -15.45 26.73 1.18
N PRO A 72 -14.30 26.55 0.52
CA PRO A 72 -13.86 25.24 0.09
C PRO A 72 -13.41 24.37 1.27
N VAL A 73 -13.58 23.06 1.12
CA VAL A 73 -12.96 22.06 2.01
C VAL A 73 -11.52 21.83 1.60
N TYR A 74 -10.68 21.42 2.55
CA TYR A 74 -9.32 20.97 2.27
C TYR A 74 -9.32 19.47 2.06
N PHE A 75 -8.47 19.00 1.16
CA PHE A 75 -8.38 17.59 0.81
C PHE A 75 -6.93 17.17 0.73
N THR A 76 -6.64 15.96 1.21
CA THR A 76 -5.34 15.34 1.04
C THR A 76 -5.49 13.84 0.88
N ILE A 77 -4.61 13.26 0.07
CA ILE A 77 -4.43 11.81 -0.01
C ILE A 77 -3.05 11.51 0.58
N VAL A 78 -2.98 10.50 1.44
CA VAL A 78 -1.75 9.91 1.94
C VAL A 78 -1.56 8.58 1.24
N TRP A 79 -0.65 8.54 0.26
CA TRP A 79 -0.24 7.32 -0.42
C TRP A 79 0.82 6.62 0.43
N HIS A 80 0.47 5.47 1.00
CA HIS A 80 1.36 4.68 1.84
C HIS A 80 2.10 3.62 1.02
N GLN A 81 3.40 3.82 0.80
CA GLN A 81 4.22 2.91 0.01
C GLN A 81 5.11 2.05 0.90
N HIS A 82 4.88 0.74 0.83
CA HIS A 82 5.49 -0.19 1.76
C HIS A 82 5.76 -1.56 1.14
N GLN A 83 6.94 -2.07 1.45
CA GLN A 83 7.28 -3.47 1.19
C GLN A 83 7.89 -4.07 2.47
N PRO A 84 7.57 -5.34 2.76
CA PRO A 84 8.26 -6.11 3.78
C PRO A 84 9.77 -6.08 3.55
N LEU A 85 10.56 -6.23 4.62
CA LEU A 85 12.01 -6.39 4.46
C LEU A 85 12.31 -7.77 3.87
N TYR A 86 12.47 -7.85 2.55
CA TYR A 86 12.73 -9.11 1.87
C TYR A 86 14.12 -9.65 2.17
N TYR A 87 14.19 -10.97 2.30
CA TYR A 87 15.42 -11.66 2.64
C TYR A 87 16.29 -11.88 1.40
N LYS A 88 17.60 -11.81 1.61
CA LYS A 88 18.60 -12.14 0.58
C LYS A 88 19.23 -13.51 0.81
N GLU A 89 19.29 -14.35 -0.22
CA GLU A 89 20.12 -15.56 -0.23
C GLU A 89 21.28 -15.37 -1.21
N ASN A 90 22.50 -15.71 -0.78
CA ASN A 90 23.72 -15.56 -1.59
C ASN A 90 23.89 -14.15 -2.20
N GLY A 91 23.46 -13.12 -1.47
CA GLY A 91 23.57 -11.72 -1.87
C GLY A 91 22.45 -11.19 -2.78
N LYS A 92 21.41 -11.98 -3.08
CA LYS A 92 20.29 -11.59 -3.97
C LYS A 92 18.95 -11.69 -3.27
N TYR A 93 18.03 -10.77 -3.60
CA TYR A 93 16.65 -10.87 -3.14
C TYR A 93 15.93 -12.05 -3.82
N MET A 94 15.12 -12.75 -3.04
CA MET A 94 14.40 -13.94 -3.52
C MET A 94 13.14 -13.59 -4.31
N VAL A 95 12.62 -12.38 -4.15
CA VAL A 95 11.43 -11.86 -4.81
C VAL A 95 11.72 -10.50 -5.45
N PRO A 96 11.00 -10.12 -6.52
CA PRO A 96 11.33 -8.95 -7.32
C PRO A 96 10.51 -7.71 -6.94
N TRP A 97 9.62 -7.79 -5.94
CA TRP A 97 8.54 -6.84 -5.73
C TRP A 97 9.01 -5.41 -5.50
N VAL A 98 10.05 -5.20 -4.68
CA VAL A 98 10.65 -3.86 -4.53
C VAL A 98 11.12 -3.30 -5.86
N ARG A 99 11.79 -4.11 -6.71
CA ARG A 99 12.27 -3.66 -8.02
C ARG A 99 11.12 -3.38 -8.99
N LEU A 100 10.09 -4.23 -9.00
CA LEU A 100 8.97 -4.11 -9.94
C LEU A 100 8.05 -2.95 -9.58
N HIS A 101 7.66 -2.79 -8.32
CA HIS A 101 6.89 -1.62 -7.87
C HIS A 101 7.69 -0.32 -7.99
N ALA A 102 9.03 -0.37 -7.83
CA ALA A 102 9.87 0.81 -8.04
C ALA A 102 9.84 1.38 -9.46
N ILE A 103 9.57 0.57 -10.48
CA ILE A 103 9.48 1.03 -11.87
C ILE A 103 8.04 1.33 -12.32
N LYS A 104 7.07 1.18 -11.41
CA LYS A 104 5.64 1.15 -11.72
C LYS A 104 4.77 2.05 -10.83
N ASP A 105 5.16 2.26 -9.57
CA ASP A 105 4.32 2.93 -8.58
C ASP A 105 5.04 4.09 -7.87
N TYR A 106 6.32 3.94 -7.57
CA TYR A 106 7.00 4.88 -6.67
C TYR A 106 7.43 6.16 -7.37
N TYR A 107 7.76 6.11 -8.66
CA TYR A 107 8.20 7.29 -9.40
C TYR A 107 7.01 8.08 -9.98
N ASP A 108 6.19 7.40 -10.77
CA ASP A 108 5.06 7.92 -11.56
C ASP A 108 3.99 8.55 -10.68
N MET A 109 3.58 7.90 -9.58
CA MET A 109 2.57 8.47 -8.67
C MET A 109 3.01 9.79 -8.05
N ALA A 110 4.30 9.96 -7.77
CA ALA A 110 4.83 11.22 -7.27
C ALA A 110 4.91 12.28 -8.39
N GLU A 111 5.26 11.88 -9.61
CA GLU A 111 5.38 12.77 -10.79
C GLU A 111 4.06 13.46 -11.15
N TYR A 112 2.92 12.91 -10.77
CA TYR A 112 1.62 13.57 -10.91
C TYR A 112 1.55 14.96 -10.27
N ALA A 113 2.34 15.24 -9.23
CA ALA A 113 2.46 16.57 -8.62
C ALA A 113 3.21 17.57 -9.52
N ASP A 114 4.04 17.11 -10.46
CA ASP A 114 4.63 17.94 -11.51
C ASP A 114 3.65 18.17 -12.68
N LYS A 115 2.80 17.19 -12.97
CA LYS A 115 1.81 17.23 -14.06
C LYS A 115 0.61 18.12 -13.77
N TYR A 116 0.15 18.14 -12.52
CA TYR A 116 -1.00 18.93 -12.07
C TYR A 116 -0.64 19.77 -10.83
N ASN A 117 -1.25 20.95 -10.69
CA ASN A 117 -1.10 21.80 -9.51
C ASN A 117 -1.94 21.28 -8.33
N VAL A 118 -1.54 20.11 -7.81
CA VAL A 118 -2.17 19.42 -6.68
C VAL A 118 -1.15 19.12 -5.59
N HIS A 119 -1.61 19.06 -4.34
CA HIS A 119 -0.79 18.74 -3.19
C HIS A 119 -1.30 17.50 -2.46
N PHE A 120 -0.39 16.58 -2.13
CA PHE A 120 -0.69 15.35 -1.40
C PHE A 120 0.51 14.89 -0.57
N VAL A 121 0.33 13.79 0.17
CA VAL A 121 1.37 13.19 0.99
C VAL A 121 1.80 11.85 0.39
N VAL A 122 3.10 11.63 0.28
CA VAL A 122 3.67 10.30 0.00
C VAL A 122 4.37 9.81 1.25
N ASN A 123 3.97 8.66 1.76
CA ASN A 123 4.61 8.01 2.88
C ASN A 123 5.54 6.91 2.37
N LEU A 124 6.83 7.04 2.65
CA LEU A 124 7.87 6.09 2.26
C LEU A 124 8.41 5.39 3.50
N THR A 125 8.15 4.09 3.61
CA THR A 125 8.63 3.30 4.76
C THR A 125 10.16 3.12 4.71
N PRO A 126 10.86 3.13 5.86
CA PRO A 126 12.31 2.91 5.87
C PRO A 126 12.71 1.52 5.34
N SER A 127 11.93 0.48 5.64
CA SER A 127 12.15 -0.88 5.11
C SER A 127 12.16 -0.91 3.57
N LEU A 128 11.26 -0.16 2.93
CA LEU A 128 11.23 0.01 1.48
C LEU A 128 12.47 0.77 0.98
N LEU A 129 12.75 1.93 1.57
CA LEU A 129 13.85 2.80 1.14
C LEU A 129 15.23 2.13 1.25
N VAL A 130 15.47 1.35 2.31
CA VAL A 130 16.71 0.57 2.47
C VAL A 130 16.89 -0.42 1.31
N GLN A 131 15.81 -1.09 0.89
CA GLN A 131 15.87 -2.05 -0.21
C GLN A 131 16.02 -1.34 -1.56
N ILE A 132 15.36 -0.19 -1.77
CA ILE A 132 15.55 0.64 -2.96
C ILE A 132 17.01 1.09 -3.08
N GLU A 133 17.63 1.59 -2.01
CA GLU A 133 19.04 1.99 -2.03
C GLU A 133 19.98 0.82 -2.33
N ASP A 134 19.75 -0.33 -1.71
CA ASP A 134 20.57 -1.52 -1.92
C ASP A 134 20.44 -2.05 -3.37
N ILE A 135 19.21 -2.16 -3.89
CA ILE A 135 18.94 -2.55 -5.28
C ILE A 135 19.57 -1.56 -6.26
N ARG A 136 19.39 -0.26 -6.02
CA ARG A 136 20.01 0.82 -6.80
C ARG A 136 21.52 0.64 -6.87
N ASP A 137 22.16 0.46 -5.72
CA ASP A 137 23.61 0.35 -5.61
C ASP A 137 24.13 -0.93 -6.29
N MET A 138 23.43 -2.07 -6.14
CA MET A 138 23.72 -3.31 -6.87
C MET A 138 23.65 -3.10 -8.38
N MET A 139 22.55 -2.54 -8.88
CA MET A 139 22.36 -2.33 -10.33
C MET A 139 23.37 -1.32 -10.91
N ASN A 140 23.77 -0.32 -10.14
CA ASN A 140 24.82 0.64 -10.53
C ASN A 140 26.21 -0.01 -10.63
N ARG A 141 26.48 -1.08 -9.85
CA ARG A 141 27.68 -1.91 -9.99
C ARG A 141 27.55 -2.98 -11.10
N GLY A 142 26.40 -3.05 -11.77
CA GLY A 142 26.11 -4.08 -12.78
C GLY A 142 25.73 -5.44 -12.20
N GLU A 143 25.43 -5.50 -10.89
CA GLU A 143 24.94 -6.71 -10.23
C GLU A 143 23.45 -6.92 -10.49
N LEU A 144 22.99 -8.17 -10.38
CA LEU A 144 21.59 -8.54 -10.58
C LEU A 144 20.91 -8.60 -9.21
N PRO A 145 19.92 -7.73 -8.92
CA PRO A 145 19.42 -7.52 -7.56
C PRO A 145 18.63 -8.69 -6.99
N ASP A 146 17.93 -9.43 -7.85
CA ASP A 146 17.05 -10.52 -7.46
C ASP A 146 17.13 -11.71 -8.42
N VAL A 147 16.62 -12.86 -7.96
CA VAL A 147 16.58 -14.12 -8.71
C VAL A 147 15.82 -13.98 -10.03
N TYR A 148 14.78 -13.13 -10.09
CA TYR A 148 14.02 -12.94 -11.33
C TYR A 148 14.87 -12.19 -12.36
N MET A 149 15.57 -11.13 -11.96
CA MET A 149 16.47 -10.41 -12.85
C MET A 149 17.67 -11.27 -13.28
N GLU A 150 18.20 -12.11 -12.40
CA GLU A 150 19.20 -13.13 -12.78
C GLU A 150 18.70 -14.04 -13.88
N LEU A 151 17.51 -14.62 -13.68
CA LEU A 151 16.90 -15.50 -14.65
C LEU A 151 16.46 -14.76 -15.91
N THR A 152 16.12 -13.48 -15.85
CA THR A 152 15.87 -12.64 -17.04
C THR A 152 17.15 -12.49 -17.85
N MET A 153 18.27 -12.14 -17.22
CA MET A 153 19.54 -11.85 -17.90
C MET A 153 20.28 -13.08 -18.41
N LYS A 154 19.99 -14.28 -17.88
CA LYS A 154 20.57 -15.53 -18.37
C LYS A 154 20.16 -15.82 -19.82
N PRO A 155 21.09 -16.16 -20.73
CA PRO A 155 20.77 -16.51 -22.11
C PRO A 155 19.74 -17.65 -22.18
N ALA A 156 18.73 -17.50 -23.03
CA ALA A 156 17.58 -18.41 -23.03
C ALA A 156 17.95 -19.86 -23.45
N ASP A 157 19.00 -20.02 -24.23
CA ASP A 157 19.57 -21.30 -24.65
C ASP A 157 20.45 -21.97 -23.58
N GLU A 158 20.92 -21.21 -22.59
CA GLU A 158 21.69 -21.70 -21.44
C GLU A 158 20.81 -22.04 -20.22
N LEU A 159 19.49 -21.81 -20.30
CA LEU A 159 18.56 -22.12 -19.22
C LEU A 159 18.52 -23.62 -18.91
N THR A 160 18.76 -23.96 -17.65
CA THR A 160 18.61 -25.31 -17.11
C THR A 160 17.14 -25.69 -16.99
N ASP A 161 16.87 -26.96 -16.67
CA ASP A 161 15.51 -27.43 -16.46
C ASP A 161 14.85 -26.81 -15.21
N GLU A 162 15.64 -26.47 -14.20
CA GLU A 162 15.18 -25.77 -13.01
C GLU A 162 14.86 -24.30 -13.31
N ASP A 163 15.73 -23.62 -14.05
CA ASP A 163 15.48 -22.24 -14.51
C ASP A 163 14.18 -22.15 -15.31
N LYS A 164 13.99 -23.07 -16.26
CA LYS A 164 12.79 -23.13 -17.11
C LYS A 164 11.53 -23.35 -16.28
N ARG A 165 11.61 -24.22 -15.26
CA ARG A 165 10.50 -24.47 -14.33
C ARG A 165 10.17 -23.22 -13.53
N PHE A 166 11.18 -22.52 -13.02
CA PHE A 166 10.99 -21.27 -12.28
C PHE A 166 10.30 -20.22 -13.18
N ILE A 167 10.84 -19.98 -14.37
CA ILE A 167 10.31 -18.99 -15.31
C ILE A 167 8.84 -19.31 -15.67
N ILE A 168 8.51 -20.55 -16.05
CA ILE A 168 7.12 -20.94 -16.37
C ILE A 168 6.16 -20.74 -15.19
N SER A 169 6.64 -20.88 -13.97
CA SER A 169 5.83 -20.73 -12.76
C SER A 169 5.59 -19.26 -12.43
N ASN A 170 6.66 -18.47 -12.47
CA ASN A 170 6.72 -17.17 -11.78
C ASN A 170 6.72 -15.96 -12.72
N PHE A 171 7.07 -16.11 -14.00
CA PHE A 171 7.12 -14.99 -14.95
C PHE A 171 5.74 -14.66 -15.55
N PHE A 172 4.67 -15.08 -14.87
CA PHE A 172 3.28 -14.69 -15.11
C PHE A 172 2.62 -14.12 -13.84
N SER A 173 3.42 -13.78 -12.82
CA SER A 173 2.97 -13.09 -11.62
C SER A 173 2.76 -11.60 -11.94
N ALA A 174 1.64 -11.32 -12.60
CA ALA A 174 1.10 -10.01 -12.95
C ALA A 174 -0.39 -10.22 -13.26
N ASN A 175 -1.22 -9.18 -13.19
CA ASN A 175 -2.64 -9.33 -13.51
C ASN A 175 -2.85 -9.81 -14.97
N TRP A 176 -3.56 -10.94 -15.15
CA TRP A 176 -3.68 -11.56 -16.47
C TRP A 176 -4.46 -10.71 -17.46
N ASP A 177 -5.52 -10.04 -17.01
CA ASP A 177 -6.41 -9.30 -17.90
C ASP A 177 -5.85 -7.91 -18.23
N ASN A 178 -5.26 -7.23 -17.24
CA ASN A 178 -4.81 -5.85 -17.40
C ASN A 178 -3.33 -5.70 -17.79
N MET A 179 -2.47 -6.68 -17.48
CA MET A 179 -1.02 -6.57 -17.73
C MET A 179 -0.50 -7.62 -18.71
N ILE A 180 -1.07 -8.83 -18.73
CA ILE A 180 -0.58 -9.90 -19.62
C ILE A 180 -1.31 -9.90 -20.97
N ARG A 181 -2.63 -10.05 -20.95
CA ARG A 181 -3.44 -10.27 -22.16
C ARG A 181 -3.62 -9.02 -23.01
N VAL A 182 -3.35 -7.84 -22.46
CA VAL A 182 -3.24 -6.60 -23.24
C VAL A 182 -2.09 -6.64 -24.24
N HIS A 183 -1.06 -7.47 -23.99
CA HIS A 183 0.05 -7.69 -24.90
C HIS A 183 -0.07 -9.06 -25.57
N LYS A 184 -0.37 -9.06 -26.88
CA LYS A 184 -0.66 -10.28 -27.67
C LYS A 184 0.33 -11.42 -27.43
N ARG A 185 1.63 -11.14 -27.55
CA ARG A 185 2.68 -12.17 -27.43
C ARG A 185 2.79 -12.72 -26.00
N TYR A 186 2.62 -11.88 -24.99
CA TYR A 186 2.69 -12.32 -23.59
C TYR A 186 1.50 -13.23 -23.24
N GLY A 187 0.29 -12.87 -23.70
CA GLY A 187 -0.89 -13.73 -23.62
C GLY A 187 -0.71 -15.07 -24.35
N GLU A 188 -0.12 -15.08 -25.56
CA GLU A 188 0.20 -16.31 -26.29
C GLU A 188 1.14 -17.23 -25.49
N LEU A 189 2.12 -16.67 -24.76
CA LEU A 189 3.04 -17.43 -23.92
C LEU A 189 2.34 -18.02 -22.68
N LEU A 190 1.41 -17.26 -22.08
CA LEU A 190 0.58 -17.74 -20.99
C LEU A 190 -0.26 -18.95 -21.42
N ASP A 191 -0.88 -18.88 -22.59
CA ASP A 191 -1.75 -19.93 -23.13
C ASP A 191 -0.99 -21.21 -23.56
N LYS A 192 0.35 -21.14 -23.68
CA LYS A 192 1.19 -22.33 -23.90
C LYS A 192 1.37 -23.20 -22.66
N ARG A 193 0.98 -22.73 -21.46
CA ARG A 193 1.03 -23.54 -20.24
C ARG A 193 0.00 -24.66 -20.31
N VAL A 194 0.45 -25.89 -20.04
CA VAL A 194 -0.41 -27.05 -19.94
C VAL A 194 -0.74 -27.26 -18.46
N MET A 195 -2.02 -27.14 -18.13
CA MET A 195 -2.52 -27.37 -16.77
C MET A 195 -2.92 -28.83 -16.60
N LYS A 196 -2.63 -29.38 -15.43
CA LYS A 196 -3.13 -30.68 -14.98
C LYS A 196 -4.58 -30.56 -14.51
N PRO A 197 -5.32 -31.68 -14.40
CA PRO A 197 -6.68 -31.68 -13.86
C PRO A 197 -6.79 -31.15 -12.41
N ASP A 198 -5.71 -31.21 -11.64
CA ASP A 198 -5.62 -30.71 -10.26
C ASP A 198 -5.34 -29.19 -10.16
N GLY A 199 -5.26 -28.50 -11.30
CA GLY A 199 -4.94 -27.06 -11.36
C GLY A 199 -3.45 -26.74 -11.29
N GLY A 200 -2.57 -27.74 -11.13
CA GLY A 200 -1.12 -27.55 -11.18
C GLY A 200 -0.56 -27.48 -12.61
N ILE A 201 0.64 -26.94 -12.79
CA ILE A 201 1.31 -26.89 -14.10
C ILE A 201 1.91 -28.28 -14.44
N ASP A 202 1.61 -28.80 -15.63
CA ASP A 202 2.36 -29.91 -16.24
C ASP A 202 3.63 -29.36 -16.91
N PHE A 203 4.72 -29.30 -16.15
CA PHE A 203 5.99 -28.80 -16.64
C PHE A 203 6.56 -29.62 -17.80
N LYS A 204 6.32 -30.93 -17.84
CA LYS A 204 6.87 -31.79 -18.90
C LYS A 204 6.14 -31.54 -20.22
N ALA A 205 4.82 -31.39 -20.19
CA ALA A 205 4.04 -31.04 -21.36
C ALA A 205 4.29 -29.58 -21.78
N THR A 206 4.23 -28.64 -20.84
CA THR A 206 4.47 -27.21 -21.10
C THR A 206 5.83 -26.97 -21.76
N LYS A 207 6.91 -27.56 -21.22
CA LYS A 207 8.27 -27.42 -21.78
C LYS A 207 8.37 -27.84 -23.25
N LYS A 208 7.57 -28.82 -23.71
CA LYS A 208 7.56 -29.25 -25.12
C LYS A 208 6.97 -28.21 -26.06
N HIS A 209 6.15 -27.28 -25.56
CA HIS A 209 5.51 -26.21 -26.32
C HIS A 209 6.33 -24.91 -26.32
N PHE A 210 7.36 -24.82 -25.48
CA PHE A 210 8.25 -23.66 -25.36
C PHE A 210 9.56 -23.89 -26.11
N THR A 211 9.83 -23.01 -27.07
CA THR A 211 11.12 -22.86 -27.75
C THR A 211 12.06 -21.96 -26.95
N VAL A 212 13.35 -21.88 -27.34
CA VAL A 212 14.31 -20.92 -26.79
C VAL A 212 13.80 -19.48 -26.94
N GLN A 213 13.22 -19.14 -28.09
CA GLN A 213 12.65 -17.80 -28.31
C GLN A 213 11.43 -17.52 -27.43
N ASP A 214 10.63 -18.53 -27.10
CA ASP A 214 9.50 -18.36 -26.17
C ASP A 214 9.99 -18.01 -24.75
N TYR A 215 11.04 -18.68 -24.25
CA TYR A 215 11.63 -18.32 -22.96
C TYR A 215 12.21 -16.91 -22.98
N ARG A 216 12.91 -16.54 -24.07
CA ARG A 216 13.46 -15.19 -24.20
C ARG A 216 12.38 -14.11 -24.23
N ASP A 217 11.33 -14.34 -25.00
CA ASP A 217 10.20 -13.41 -25.06
C ASP A 217 9.52 -13.30 -23.70
N LEU A 218 9.38 -14.41 -22.97
CA LEU A 218 8.81 -14.43 -21.61
C LEU A 218 9.69 -13.67 -20.60
N GLN A 219 11.02 -13.84 -20.66
CA GLN A 219 11.97 -13.13 -19.80
C GLN A 219 11.84 -11.60 -19.92
N VAL A 220 11.64 -11.12 -21.15
CA VAL A 220 11.49 -9.69 -21.45
C VAL A 220 10.09 -9.20 -21.12
N TRP A 221 9.04 -9.91 -21.56
CA TRP A 221 7.66 -9.49 -21.35
C TRP A 221 7.25 -9.44 -19.89
N PHE A 222 7.72 -10.38 -19.06
CA PHE A 222 7.49 -10.31 -17.62
C PHE A 222 7.89 -8.94 -17.10
N ASN A 223 9.10 -8.47 -17.41
CA ASN A 223 9.57 -7.19 -16.93
C ASN A 223 8.92 -5.98 -17.62
N LEU A 224 8.65 -6.06 -18.93
CA LEU A 224 8.03 -4.95 -19.66
C LEU A 224 6.64 -4.62 -19.13
N ALA A 225 5.84 -5.64 -18.80
CA ALA A 225 4.48 -5.46 -18.30
C ALA A 225 4.42 -4.75 -16.93
N TRP A 226 5.54 -4.69 -16.21
CA TRP A 226 5.67 -3.99 -14.92
C TRP A 226 6.19 -2.56 -15.04
N PHE A 227 6.56 -2.06 -16.22
CA PHE A 227 6.85 -0.63 -16.35
C PHE A 227 5.53 0.16 -16.28
N ASP A 228 5.52 1.29 -15.57
CA ASP A 228 4.41 2.24 -15.67
C ASP A 228 4.17 2.61 -17.17
N PRO A 229 2.90 2.77 -17.59
CA PRO A 229 2.60 2.99 -19.01
C PRO A 229 3.26 4.21 -19.64
N GLU A 230 3.62 5.26 -18.90
CA GLU A 230 4.29 6.42 -19.47
C GLU A 230 5.66 6.04 -20.07
N PHE A 231 6.39 5.12 -19.42
CA PHE A 231 7.65 4.58 -19.95
C PHE A 231 7.43 3.63 -21.13
N GLN A 232 6.27 2.96 -21.19
CA GLN A 232 5.91 2.05 -22.29
C GLN A 232 5.49 2.79 -23.56
N GLU A 233 4.88 3.97 -23.42
CA GLU A 233 4.30 4.69 -24.55
C GLU A 233 5.16 5.84 -25.07
N GLY A 234 6.01 6.41 -24.22
CA GLY A 234 6.74 7.64 -24.51
C GLY A 234 8.12 7.73 -23.89
N GLU A 235 8.71 8.92 -24.00
CA GLU A 235 9.97 9.30 -23.36
C GLU A 235 9.66 10.11 -22.09
N VAL A 236 10.15 9.63 -20.96
CA VAL A 236 10.05 10.32 -19.67
C VAL A 236 11.39 10.94 -19.32
N LYS A 237 11.38 12.21 -18.93
CA LYS A 237 12.57 12.95 -18.53
C LYS A 237 12.72 12.91 -17.02
N LEU A 238 13.78 12.24 -16.55
CA LEU A 238 14.08 12.08 -15.13
C LEU A 238 14.65 13.38 -14.51
N PRO A 239 14.63 13.50 -13.17
CA PRO A 239 15.16 14.67 -12.46
C PRO A 239 16.65 14.98 -12.74
N ASP A 240 17.45 13.96 -13.06
CA ASP A 240 18.87 14.11 -13.41
C ASP A 240 19.10 14.58 -14.87
N GLY A 241 18.01 14.79 -15.62
CA GLY A 241 18.04 15.15 -17.04
C GLY A 241 18.14 13.97 -18.00
N GLY A 242 18.27 12.74 -17.48
CA GLY A 242 18.21 11.52 -18.26
C GLY A 242 16.84 11.30 -18.89
N VAL A 243 16.82 10.52 -19.97
CA VAL A 243 15.59 10.09 -20.64
C VAL A 243 15.47 8.58 -20.58
N VAL A 244 14.28 8.10 -20.25
CA VAL A 244 13.91 6.68 -20.21
C VAL A 244 12.70 6.42 -21.09
N SER A 245 12.78 5.34 -21.86
CA SER A 245 11.65 4.77 -22.58
C SER A 245 11.92 3.29 -22.85
N VAL A 246 10.89 2.46 -22.74
CA VAL A 246 10.90 1.07 -23.20
C VAL A 246 9.98 0.86 -24.40
N LYS A 247 9.45 1.95 -24.99
CA LYS A 247 8.54 1.92 -26.13
C LYS A 247 9.05 1.08 -27.29
N SER A 248 10.33 1.18 -27.62
CA SER A 248 10.93 0.39 -28.71
C SER A 248 10.83 -1.13 -28.49
N LEU A 249 10.89 -1.59 -27.24
CA LEU A 249 10.72 -2.99 -26.88
C LEU A 249 9.24 -3.40 -26.92
N VAL A 250 8.35 -2.54 -26.44
CA VAL A 250 6.89 -2.75 -26.51
C VAL A 250 6.43 -2.84 -27.97
N ASP A 251 6.88 -1.92 -28.83
CA ASP A 251 6.58 -1.89 -30.28
C ASP A 251 7.12 -3.14 -31.00
N LYS A 252 8.31 -3.60 -30.61
CA LYS A 252 8.90 -4.84 -31.14
C LYS A 252 8.03 -6.05 -30.80
N GLY A 253 7.55 -6.12 -29.56
CA GLY A 253 6.51 -7.01 -29.06
C GLY A 253 6.78 -8.53 -29.07
N LYS A 254 7.74 -9.03 -29.85
CA LYS A 254 8.16 -10.43 -29.92
C LYS A 254 9.54 -10.54 -30.59
N ASN A 255 10.10 -11.75 -30.58
CA ASN A 255 11.42 -12.02 -31.18
C ASN A 255 12.51 -11.14 -30.55
N PHE A 256 12.46 -10.98 -29.23
CA PHE A 256 13.47 -10.24 -28.49
C PHE A 256 14.85 -10.90 -28.64
N THR A 257 15.91 -10.12 -28.48
CA THR A 257 17.31 -10.59 -28.46
C THR A 257 17.88 -10.54 -27.05
N GLU A 258 19.08 -11.10 -26.85
CA GLU A 258 19.76 -10.99 -25.55
C GLU A 258 20.19 -9.54 -25.27
N GLU A 259 20.45 -8.75 -26.32
CA GLU A 259 20.75 -7.32 -26.22
C GLU A 259 19.55 -6.50 -25.72
N ASP A 260 18.32 -6.86 -26.10
CA ASP A 260 17.12 -6.17 -25.62
C ASP A 260 16.99 -6.23 -24.09
N LYS A 261 17.46 -7.31 -23.46
CA LYS A 261 17.47 -7.46 -22.00
C LYS A 261 18.36 -6.42 -21.32
N LYS A 262 19.44 -5.99 -21.98
CA LYS A 262 20.32 -4.93 -21.46
C LYS A 262 19.63 -3.57 -21.50
N ILE A 263 18.88 -3.29 -22.57
CA ILE A 263 18.06 -2.05 -22.68
C ILE A 263 17.03 -2.02 -21.54
N LEU A 264 16.36 -3.14 -21.32
CA LEU A 264 15.40 -3.30 -20.22
C LEU A 264 16.07 -3.06 -18.84
N PHE A 265 17.20 -3.73 -18.56
CA PHE A 265 17.93 -3.57 -17.31
C PHE A 265 18.37 -2.11 -17.09
N ASP A 266 18.91 -1.46 -18.12
CA ASP A 266 19.35 -0.07 -18.05
C ASP A 266 18.18 0.89 -17.81
N ALA A 267 17.01 0.63 -18.40
CA ALA A 267 15.80 1.42 -18.14
C ALA A 267 15.34 1.31 -16.68
N GLN A 268 15.27 0.08 -16.13
CA GLN A 268 14.92 -0.13 -14.72
C GLN A 268 15.92 0.56 -13.78
N ARG A 269 17.22 0.42 -14.05
CA ARG A 269 18.28 1.07 -13.26
C ARG A 269 18.10 2.58 -13.22
N LYS A 270 17.79 3.21 -14.36
CA LYS A 270 17.59 4.66 -14.44
C LYS A 270 16.38 5.13 -13.62
N ILE A 271 15.24 4.43 -13.72
CA ILE A 271 14.04 4.79 -12.95
C ILE A 271 14.31 4.66 -11.45
N ILE A 272 14.89 3.53 -11.01
CA ILE A 272 15.19 3.28 -9.58
C ILE A 272 16.14 4.34 -9.01
N ASN A 273 17.14 4.79 -9.78
CA ASN A 273 18.02 5.89 -9.38
C ASN A 273 17.28 7.22 -9.18
N ALA A 274 16.17 7.43 -9.87
CA ALA A 274 15.44 8.69 -9.88
C ALA A 274 14.38 8.83 -8.78
N ILE A 275 13.96 7.73 -8.12
CA ILE A 275 12.87 7.72 -7.14
C ILE A 275 13.14 8.69 -5.98
N ILE A 276 14.21 8.49 -5.21
CA ILE A 276 14.50 9.33 -4.03
C ILE A 276 14.77 10.79 -4.45
N PRO A 277 15.56 11.07 -5.50
CA PRO A 277 15.72 12.44 -6.01
C PRO A 277 14.42 13.13 -6.43
N LEU A 278 13.49 12.43 -7.09
CA LEU A 278 12.19 12.99 -7.48
C LEU A 278 11.39 13.43 -6.24
N HIS A 279 11.22 12.53 -5.28
CA HIS A 279 10.49 12.82 -4.04
C HIS A 279 11.10 13.99 -3.29
N LYS A 280 12.44 14.02 -3.20
CA LYS A 280 13.16 15.14 -2.59
C LYS A 280 12.90 16.47 -3.31
N LYS A 281 13.00 16.48 -4.65
CA LYS A 281 12.70 17.66 -5.47
C LYS A 281 11.29 18.17 -5.22
N LEU A 282 10.29 17.30 -5.35
CA LEU A 282 8.87 17.67 -5.18
C LEU A 282 8.56 18.16 -3.76
N GLN A 283 9.23 17.58 -2.76
CA GLN A 283 9.13 18.04 -1.38
C GLN A 283 9.79 19.41 -1.15
N ASP A 284 10.95 19.64 -1.76
CA ASP A 284 11.66 20.92 -1.68
C ASP A 284 10.88 22.05 -2.37
N GLU A 285 10.15 21.72 -3.43
CA GLU A 285 9.22 22.63 -4.13
C GLU A 285 7.88 22.83 -3.39
N GLY A 286 7.62 22.07 -2.31
CA GLY A 286 6.38 22.16 -1.54
C GLY A 286 5.15 21.54 -2.22
N LYS A 287 5.34 20.78 -3.29
CA LYS A 287 4.26 20.11 -4.03
C LYS A 287 3.71 18.92 -3.26
N ILE A 288 4.59 18.11 -2.70
CA ILE A 288 4.23 16.99 -1.84
C ILE A 288 4.82 17.15 -0.44
N GLU A 289 4.24 16.44 0.52
CA GLU A 289 4.91 16.12 1.77
C GLU A 289 5.37 14.66 1.73
N VAL A 290 6.67 14.42 1.91
CA VAL A 290 7.19 13.07 2.13
C VAL A 290 7.18 12.79 3.64
N THR A 291 6.57 11.69 4.05
CA THR A 291 6.55 11.21 5.45
C THR A 291 7.21 9.83 5.56
N THR A 292 7.35 9.33 6.79
CA THR A 292 7.90 7.99 7.05
C THR A 292 7.06 7.21 8.05
N THR A 293 7.55 6.06 8.48
CA THR A 293 6.88 5.10 9.38
C THR A 293 7.93 4.52 10.33
N PRO A 294 7.56 4.03 11.53
CA PRO A 294 8.51 3.31 12.38
C PRO A 294 9.25 2.21 11.59
N PHE A 295 10.56 2.07 11.82
CA PHE A 295 11.53 1.62 10.80
C PHE A 295 11.18 0.36 10.00
N TYR A 296 10.83 -0.74 10.67
CA TYR A 296 10.46 -2.00 10.00
C TYR A 296 8.95 -2.24 9.99
N HIS A 297 8.16 -1.17 9.98
CA HIS A 297 6.70 -1.24 9.93
C HIS A 297 6.06 -2.09 11.06
N PRO A 298 6.46 -1.95 12.34
CA PRO A 298 5.81 -2.69 13.42
C PRO A 298 4.41 -2.16 13.73
N ILE A 299 3.56 -3.02 14.31
CA ILE A 299 2.41 -2.57 15.12
C ILE A 299 2.95 -1.98 16.42
N LEU A 300 3.33 -0.70 16.37
CA LEU A 300 4.10 -0.03 17.43
C LEU A 300 3.47 -0.17 18.84
N PRO A 301 2.14 -0.09 19.03
CA PRO A 301 1.52 -0.36 20.32
C PRO A 301 1.80 -1.77 20.88
N LEU A 302 1.82 -2.80 20.03
CA LEU A 302 2.08 -4.18 20.45
C LEU A 302 3.54 -4.41 20.81
N VAL A 303 4.49 -3.79 20.09
CA VAL A 303 5.91 -3.81 20.46
C VAL A 303 6.13 -3.13 21.81
N TYR A 304 5.46 -1.99 22.03
CA TYR A 304 5.50 -1.29 23.32
C TYR A 304 4.99 -2.19 24.45
N ASN A 305 3.79 -2.76 24.29
CA ASN A 305 3.21 -3.73 25.23
C ASN A 305 2.01 -4.47 24.59
N THR A 306 2.13 -5.78 24.35
CA THR A 306 1.04 -6.60 23.78
C THR A 306 -0.23 -6.64 24.62
N ASP A 307 -0.16 -6.39 25.94
CA ASP A 307 -1.36 -6.35 26.79
C ASP A 307 -2.31 -5.18 26.44
N ILE A 308 -1.85 -4.17 25.68
CA ILE A 308 -2.71 -3.09 25.18
C ILE A 308 -3.89 -3.61 24.37
N ALA A 309 -3.73 -4.76 23.70
CA ALA A 309 -4.79 -5.40 22.92
C ALA A 309 -6.02 -5.77 23.78
N ARG A 310 -5.87 -5.95 25.11
CA ARG A 310 -7.01 -6.22 26.00
C ARG A 310 -8.04 -5.08 26.03
N VAL A 311 -7.61 -3.85 25.73
CA VAL A 311 -8.48 -2.68 25.73
C VAL A 311 -9.44 -2.73 24.53
N CYS A 312 -8.93 -3.06 23.35
CA CYS A 312 -9.72 -3.11 22.12
C CYS A 312 -10.31 -4.49 21.80
N MET A 313 -9.78 -5.56 22.40
CA MET A 313 -10.18 -6.95 22.18
C MET A 313 -10.48 -7.68 23.50
N PRO A 314 -11.53 -7.27 24.25
CA PRO A 314 -11.85 -7.88 25.52
C PRO A 314 -12.21 -9.36 25.35
N GLY A 315 -11.47 -10.23 26.03
CA GLY A 315 -11.68 -11.68 25.98
C GLY A 315 -10.84 -12.43 24.94
N ALA A 316 -10.00 -11.74 24.17
CA ALA A 316 -9.08 -12.39 23.23
C ALA A 316 -8.05 -13.27 23.97
N GLY A 317 -7.71 -14.40 23.37
CA GLY A 317 -6.66 -15.29 23.85
C GLY A 317 -5.30 -14.69 23.52
N LEU A 318 -4.80 -13.78 24.35
CA LEU A 318 -3.51 -13.12 24.12
C LEU A 318 -2.31 -14.01 24.53
N PRO A 319 -1.12 -13.83 23.92
CA PRO A 319 0.09 -14.53 24.32
C PRO A 319 0.58 -14.00 25.68
N SER A 320 1.66 -14.58 26.20
CA SER A 320 2.33 -14.00 27.35
C SER A 320 2.93 -12.65 26.99
N THR A 321 2.89 -11.69 27.93
CA THR A 321 3.25 -10.29 27.67
C THR A 321 4.61 -10.14 27.00
N PHE A 322 4.63 -9.51 25.83
CA PHE A 322 5.82 -8.95 25.20
C PHE A 322 5.74 -7.43 25.35
N SER A 323 6.75 -6.82 25.96
CA SER A 323 6.76 -5.37 26.20
C SER A 323 8.19 -4.84 26.17
N TYR A 324 8.50 -4.13 25.09
CA TYR A 324 9.78 -3.48 24.89
C TYR A 324 9.59 -2.04 24.38
N PRO A 325 9.20 -1.10 25.26
CA PRO A 325 9.10 0.33 24.92
C PRO A 325 10.37 0.91 24.29
N VAL A 326 11.53 0.37 24.65
CA VAL A 326 12.83 0.75 24.09
C VAL A 326 12.96 0.39 22.60
N ASP A 327 12.36 -0.72 22.17
CA ASP A 327 12.39 -1.14 20.76
C ASP A 327 11.41 -0.29 19.95
N ALA A 328 10.21 -0.04 20.50
CA ALA A 328 9.26 0.92 19.92
C ALA A 328 9.89 2.32 19.75
N GLU A 329 10.62 2.79 20.74
CA GLU A 329 11.35 4.06 20.65
C GLU A 329 12.43 4.03 19.55
N GLU A 330 13.21 2.94 19.49
CA GLU A 330 14.28 2.77 18.53
C GLU A 330 13.76 2.73 17.07
N HIS A 331 12.60 2.11 16.81
CA HIS A 331 11.97 2.14 15.48
C HIS A 331 11.67 3.56 15.01
N VAL A 332 11.14 4.42 15.89
CA VAL A 332 10.83 5.82 15.56
C VAL A 332 12.11 6.61 15.36
N LYS A 333 13.09 6.45 16.26
CA LYS A 333 14.38 7.11 16.17
C LYS A 333 15.11 6.78 14.86
N ARG A 334 15.29 5.49 14.54
CA ARG A 334 15.96 5.05 13.31
C ARG A 334 15.24 5.57 12.08
N ALA A 335 13.90 5.61 12.09
CA ALA A 335 13.11 6.11 10.97
C ALA A 335 13.38 7.60 10.72
N VAL A 336 13.38 8.41 11.79
CA VAL A 336 13.69 9.86 11.69
C VAL A 336 15.14 10.08 11.24
N ASP A 337 16.11 9.38 11.83
CA ASP A 337 17.52 9.52 11.48
C ASP A 337 17.78 9.12 10.01
N TYR A 338 17.15 8.03 9.55
CA TYR A 338 17.31 7.56 8.18
C TYR A 338 16.59 8.45 7.16
N TYR A 339 15.40 8.95 7.50
CA TYR A 339 14.73 9.96 6.70
C TYR A 339 15.58 11.23 6.58
N GLU A 340 16.14 11.73 7.68
CA GLU A 340 16.96 12.95 7.68
C GLU A 340 18.22 12.77 6.83
N LYS A 341 18.84 11.59 6.87
CA LYS A 341 19.96 11.23 5.98
C LYS A 341 19.59 11.35 4.50
N LEU A 342 18.40 10.91 4.09
CA LEU A 342 17.98 10.88 2.68
C LEU A 342 17.45 12.23 2.17
N PHE A 343 16.64 12.92 2.98
CA PHE A 343 15.91 14.11 2.55
C PHE A 343 16.55 15.42 3.04
N GLY A 344 17.50 15.36 3.97
CA GLY A 344 18.22 16.51 4.52
C GLY A 344 17.40 17.36 5.50
N ARG A 345 16.32 16.79 6.05
CA ARG A 345 15.44 17.40 7.06
C ARG A 345 14.71 16.30 7.83
N LYS A 346 14.19 16.60 9.02
CA LYS A 346 13.34 15.66 9.77
C LYS A 346 11.93 15.56 9.16
N PRO A 347 11.26 14.41 9.26
CA PRO A 347 9.87 14.28 8.83
C PRO A 347 8.95 15.02 9.81
N VAL A 348 7.96 15.75 9.27
CA VAL A 348 6.93 16.41 10.09
C VAL A 348 5.83 15.41 10.46
N GLY A 349 5.41 14.60 9.50
CA GLY A 349 4.42 13.54 9.68
C GLY A 349 5.01 12.15 9.75
N MET A 350 4.29 11.24 10.41
CA MET A 350 4.57 9.81 10.39
C MET A 350 3.28 9.00 10.28
N TRP A 351 3.20 8.09 9.32
CA TRP A 351 2.15 7.06 9.28
C TRP A 351 2.58 5.91 10.20
N PRO A 352 1.85 5.61 11.28
CA PRO A 352 2.10 4.41 12.08
C PRO A 352 1.79 3.17 11.24
N GLY A 353 2.52 2.05 11.45
CA GLY A 353 2.26 0.81 10.73
C GLY A 353 0.79 0.41 10.86
N GLU A 354 0.09 0.25 9.74
CA GLU A 354 -1.33 -0.10 9.70
C GLU A 354 -2.25 0.92 10.39
N GLY A 355 -1.82 2.19 10.50
CA GLY A 355 -2.51 3.22 11.26
C GLY A 355 -2.62 2.90 12.76
N SER A 356 -1.74 2.04 13.29
CA SER A 356 -1.81 1.51 14.65
C SER A 356 -1.33 2.51 15.69
N LEU A 357 -2.25 2.93 16.57
CA LEU A 357 -1.97 3.88 17.65
C LEU A 357 -2.46 3.37 19.01
N SER A 358 -1.89 3.94 20.06
CA SER A 358 -2.33 3.88 21.45
C SER A 358 -1.80 5.11 22.19
N GLU A 359 -2.30 5.39 23.39
CA GLU A 359 -1.84 6.54 24.19
C GLU A 359 -0.35 6.49 24.51
N ASP A 360 0.17 5.28 24.77
CA ASP A 360 1.53 5.03 25.25
C ASP A 360 2.61 5.36 24.22
N VAL A 361 2.29 5.26 22.93
CA VAL A 361 3.27 5.51 21.84
C VAL A 361 3.30 6.96 21.37
N ILE A 362 2.30 7.79 21.68
CA ILE A 362 2.27 9.20 21.25
C ILE A 362 3.47 10.02 21.77
N PRO A 363 3.90 9.89 23.04
CA PRO A 363 5.08 10.60 23.53
C PRO A 363 6.37 10.27 22.76
N ILE A 364 6.47 9.07 22.19
CA ILE A 364 7.63 8.65 21.40
C ILE A 364 7.72 9.48 20.11
N PHE A 365 6.63 9.58 19.35
CA PHE A 365 6.58 10.40 18.13
C PHE A 365 6.98 11.85 18.42
N LYS A 366 6.40 12.45 19.46
CA LYS A 366 6.70 13.82 19.88
C LYS A 366 8.17 14.02 20.22
N LYS A 367 8.78 13.07 20.96
CA LYS A 367 10.19 13.13 21.38
C LYS A 367 11.14 13.28 20.18
N TYR A 368 10.80 12.66 19.05
CA TYR A 368 11.61 12.70 17.83
C TYR A 368 11.18 13.77 16.82
N GLY A 369 10.29 14.68 17.21
CA GLY A 369 9.90 15.84 16.41
C GLY A 369 8.81 15.58 15.38
N VAL A 370 8.11 14.44 15.47
CA VAL A 370 6.90 14.20 14.67
C VAL A 370 5.77 15.07 15.22
N GLU A 371 5.19 15.90 14.36
CA GLU A 371 4.11 16.83 14.71
C GLU A 371 2.73 16.24 14.42
N TRP A 372 2.61 15.32 13.47
CA TRP A 372 1.35 14.65 13.17
C TRP A 372 1.48 13.15 12.87
N VAL A 373 0.44 12.41 13.25
CA VAL A 373 0.22 10.99 12.92
C VAL A 373 -1.22 10.79 12.42
N ALA A 374 -1.52 9.60 11.89
CA ALA A 374 -2.88 9.29 11.44
C ALA A 374 -3.33 7.88 11.84
N THR A 375 -4.64 7.71 11.90
CA THR A 375 -5.32 6.42 12.11
C THR A 375 -6.70 6.47 11.46
N ASP A 376 -7.61 5.56 11.79
CA ASP A 376 -8.91 5.41 11.17
C ASP A 376 -10.07 6.08 11.93
N GLU A 377 -11.13 6.43 11.20
CA GLU A 377 -12.35 7.03 11.75
C GLU A 377 -12.97 6.22 12.90
N GLY A 378 -12.92 4.89 12.89
CA GLY A 378 -13.42 4.06 13.97
C GLY A 378 -12.65 4.25 15.28
N ASN A 379 -11.35 4.55 15.20
CA ASN A 379 -10.53 4.88 16.37
C ASN A 379 -10.96 6.24 16.93
N LEU A 380 -11.22 7.23 16.08
CA LEU A 380 -11.78 8.51 16.52
C LEU A 380 -13.14 8.31 17.21
N GLN A 381 -14.04 7.57 16.56
CA GLN A 381 -15.39 7.30 17.06
C GLN A 381 -15.37 6.78 18.49
N ARG A 382 -14.49 5.81 18.76
CA ARG A 382 -14.30 5.21 20.08
C ARG A 382 -13.57 6.12 21.06
N SER A 383 -12.63 6.92 20.57
CA SER A 383 -11.89 7.90 21.38
C SER A 383 -12.81 8.97 21.96
N ILE A 384 -13.75 9.49 21.15
CA ILE A 384 -14.71 10.53 21.57
C ILE A 384 -16.03 9.96 22.12
N GLY A 385 -16.22 8.64 22.08
CA GLY A 385 -17.36 7.94 22.66
C GLY A 385 -18.71 8.26 22.01
N VAL A 386 -18.79 8.26 20.67
CA VAL A 386 -20.04 8.57 19.94
C VAL A 386 -20.55 7.37 19.13
N ASP A 387 -21.86 7.22 19.04
CA ASP A 387 -22.49 6.14 18.25
C ASP A 387 -22.30 6.31 16.74
N ARG A 388 -22.15 7.55 16.28
CA ARG A 388 -21.91 7.88 14.86
C ARG A 388 -21.05 9.12 14.73
N LEU A 389 -20.04 9.04 13.86
CA LEU A 389 -19.25 10.20 13.47
C LEU A 389 -20.00 11.07 12.47
N THR A 390 -19.97 12.38 12.72
CA THR A 390 -20.43 13.37 11.75
C THR A 390 -19.23 13.90 10.95
N PRO A 391 -19.44 14.40 9.71
CA PRO A 391 -18.39 15.03 8.92
C PRO A 391 -17.61 16.11 9.69
N GLU A 392 -18.30 16.93 10.49
CA GLU A 392 -17.68 17.98 11.30
C GLU A 392 -16.72 17.42 12.36
N LYS A 393 -16.99 16.21 12.88
CA LYS A 393 -16.09 15.57 13.84
C LYS A 393 -14.93 14.87 13.14
N LEU A 394 -15.17 14.22 12.01
CA LEU A 394 -14.16 13.44 11.30
C LEU A 394 -13.10 14.31 10.63
N PHE A 395 -13.51 15.40 9.98
CA PHE A 395 -12.63 16.21 9.13
C PHE A 395 -11.89 17.32 9.87
N ASN A 396 -11.55 17.06 11.14
CA ASN A 396 -10.73 17.93 11.97
C ASN A 396 -9.51 17.16 12.48
N PRO A 397 -8.32 17.78 12.52
CA PRO A 397 -7.20 17.22 13.25
C PRO A 397 -7.44 17.40 14.76
N TYR A 398 -7.12 16.37 15.54
CA TYR A 398 -7.23 16.42 16.99
C TYR A 398 -5.86 16.44 17.64
N MET A 399 -5.67 17.27 18.65
CA MET A 399 -4.44 17.29 19.44
C MET A 399 -4.52 16.25 20.56
N PHE A 400 -3.53 15.36 20.66
CA PHE A 400 -3.34 14.45 21.79
C PHE A 400 -1.88 14.49 22.25
N ASN A 401 -1.63 14.84 23.52
CA ASN A 401 -0.29 14.96 24.11
C ASN A 401 0.73 15.82 23.32
N GLY A 402 0.26 16.76 22.49
CA GLY A 402 1.10 17.66 21.69
C GLY A 402 1.47 17.13 20.31
N VAL A 403 0.77 16.11 19.81
CA VAL A 403 0.84 15.62 18.43
C VAL A 403 -0.55 15.72 17.82
N TYR A 404 -0.65 16.18 16.57
CA TYR A 404 -1.89 16.17 15.81
C TYR A 404 -2.20 14.76 15.31
N ILE A 405 -3.45 14.33 15.43
CA ILE A 405 -3.95 13.08 14.90
C ILE A 405 -5.01 13.42 13.85
N ILE A 406 -4.79 12.97 12.62
CA ILE A 406 -5.78 13.02 11.55
C ILE A 406 -6.41 11.64 11.34
N PHE A 407 -7.62 11.62 10.78
CA PHE A 407 -8.41 10.41 10.68
C PHE A 407 -8.83 10.13 9.24
N ARG A 408 -8.60 8.89 8.82
CA ARG A 408 -8.93 8.36 7.50
C ARG A 408 -10.44 8.34 7.28
N LEU A 409 -10.90 8.92 6.18
CA LEU A 409 -12.24 8.65 5.65
C LEU A 409 -12.22 7.27 4.97
N ARG A 410 -12.68 6.25 5.70
CA ARG A 410 -12.51 4.85 5.32
C ARG A 410 -13.20 4.52 4.00
N ASP A 411 -14.49 4.86 3.87
CA ASP A 411 -15.30 4.45 2.71
C ASP A 411 -14.70 4.91 1.36
N LEU A 412 -14.21 6.15 1.28
CA LEU A 412 -13.60 6.67 0.05
C LEU A 412 -12.20 6.13 -0.19
N SER A 413 -11.43 5.89 0.87
CA SER A 413 -10.11 5.28 0.77
C SER A 413 -10.22 3.84 0.23
N ASP A 414 -11.15 3.04 0.78
CA ASP A 414 -11.44 1.68 0.32
C ASP A 414 -12.07 1.64 -1.08
N ALA A 415 -12.76 2.72 -1.48
CA ALA A 415 -13.32 2.82 -2.83
C ALA A 415 -12.22 2.73 -3.89
N ILE A 416 -11.13 3.48 -3.69
CA ILE A 416 -9.97 3.48 -4.59
C ILE A 416 -9.30 2.10 -4.58
N GLY A 417 -9.05 1.54 -3.40
CA GLY A 417 -8.38 0.23 -3.28
C GLY A 417 -9.17 -0.93 -3.89
N PHE A 418 -10.51 -0.96 -3.72
CA PHE A 418 -11.26 -2.20 -3.93
C PHE A 418 -12.47 -2.09 -4.87
N ARG A 419 -13.04 -0.89 -5.08
CA ARG A 419 -14.30 -0.75 -5.84
C ARG A 419 -14.08 -0.13 -7.22
N TYR A 420 -13.32 0.94 -7.29
CA TYR A 420 -13.07 1.73 -8.49
C TYR A 420 -12.29 0.96 -9.57
N GLN A 421 -11.52 -0.07 -9.21
CA GLN A 421 -10.89 -1.01 -10.14
C GLN A 421 -11.87 -1.68 -11.12
N LYS A 422 -13.18 -1.70 -10.82
CA LYS A 422 -14.24 -2.27 -11.68
C LYS A 422 -14.92 -1.22 -12.58
N MET A 423 -14.52 0.04 -12.50
CA MET A 423 -15.14 1.17 -13.20
C MET A 423 -14.24 1.66 -14.34
N ASN A 424 -14.81 2.49 -15.22
CA ASN A 424 -13.97 3.35 -16.05
C ASN A 424 -13.24 4.37 -15.15
N GLY A 425 -12.00 4.74 -15.49
CA GLY A 425 -11.16 5.61 -14.66
C GLY A 425 -11.77 6.99 -14.43
N VAL A 426 -12.39 7.59 -15.46
CA VAL A 426 -13.05 8.89 -15.34
C VAL A 426 -14.29 8.79 -14.44
N ASP A 427 -15.07 7.72 -14.56
CA ASP A 427 -16.27 7.52 -13.72
C ASP A 427 -15.90 7.28 -12.26
N ALA A 428 -14.81 6.57 -11.99
CA ALA A 428 -14.27 6.40 -10.65
C ALA A 428 -13.83 7.75 -10.05
N ALA A 429 -13.10 8.57 -10.82
CA ALA A 429 -12.73 9.91 -10.39
C ALA A 429 -13.96 10.80 -10.14
N ASN A 430 -14.99 10.68 -10.99
CA ASN A 430 -16.24 11.41 -10.85
C ASN A 430 -16.97 11.08 -9.55
N ASP A 431 -17.07 9.80 -9.15
CA ASP A 431 -17.69 9.42 -7.87
C ASP A 431 -16.96 10.09 -6.68
N LEU A 432 -15.63 10.08 -6.70
CA LEU A 432 -14.82 10.73 -5.67
C LEU A 432 -15.07 12.24 -5.63
N ILE A 433 -15.00 12.93 -6.78
CA ILE A 433 -15.22 14.38 -6.90
C ILE A 433 -16.63 14.77 -6.43
N LEU A 434 -17.67 13.99 -6.78
CA LEU A 434 -19.03 14.23 -6.33
C LEU A 434 -19.17 14.07 -4.81
N ARG A 435 -18.54 13.05 -4.23
CA ARG A 435 -18.56 12.85 -2.77
C ARG A 435 -17.85 13.98 -2.02
N LEU A 436 -16.73 14.50 -2.53
CA LEU A 436 -16.08 15.69 -1.97
C LEU A 436 -17.00 16.91 -2.04
N HIS A 437 -17.72 17.11 -3.15
CA HIS A 437 -18.71 18.18 -3.30
C HIS A 437 -19.85 18.05 -2.30
N GLU A 438 -20.37 16.84 -2.10
CA GLU A 438 -21.41 16.58 -1.10
C GLU A 438 -20.94 16.87 0.33
N TYR A 439 -19.67 16.56 0.66
CA TYR A 439 -19.12 16.90 1.97
C TYR A 439 -18.99 18.42 2.15
N GLN A 440 -18.52 19.14 1.12
CA GLN A 440 -18.45 20.60 1.15
C GLN A 440 -19.83 21.21 1.45
N LYS A 441 -20.88 20.72 0.77
CA LYS A 441 -22.27 21.12 1.02
C LYS A 441 -22.73 20.86 2.44
N LYS A 442 -22.49 19.64 2.95
CA LYS A 442 -22.90 19.25 4.32
C LYS A 442 -22.25 20.14 5.38
N LEU A 443 -20.97 20.49 5.19
CA LEU A 443 -20.19 21.32 6.11
C LEU A 443 -20.54 22.83 6.01
N ASN A 444 -21.25 23.25 4.95
CA ASN A 444 -21.81 24.59 4.76
C ASN A 444 -20.79 25.74 4.95
N GLY A 445 -19.50 25.52 4.63
CA GLY A 445 -18.43 26.51 4.77
C GLY A 445 -18.14 26.98 6.19
N LYS A 446 -18.62 26.28 7.23
CA LYS A 446 -18.41 26.64 8.64
C LYS A 446 -17.12 26.06 9.19
N GLY A 447 -15.99 26.64 8.79
CA GLY A 447 -14.67 26.26 9.31
C GLY A 447 -13.77 25.65 8.26
N ARG A 448 -12.55 25.34 8.70
CA ARG A 448 -11.48 24.84 7.86
C ARG A 448 -11.41 23.32 8.04
N PHE A 449 -12.09 22.53 7.21
CA PHE A 449 -12.12 21.06 7.35
C PHE A 449 -11.11 20.38 6.43
N LEU A 450 -10.46 19.31 6.90
CA LEU A 450 -9.56 18.46 6.13
C LEU A 450 -10.19 17.07 5.92
N ILE A 451 -10.53 16.76 4.67
CA ILE A 451 -10.90 15.42 4.24
C ILE A 451 -9.60 14.67 3.91
N THR A 452 -9.33 13.60 4.63
CA THR A 452 -8.11 12.79 4.48
C THR A 452 -8.45 11.41 3.95
N LEU A 453 -7.88 11.03 2.81
CA LEU A 453 -7.83 9.64 2.36
C LEU A 453 -6.46 9.06 2.67
N ILE A 454 -6.43 7.80 3.11
CA ILE A 454 -5.19 7.08 3.41
C ILE A 454 -5.34 5.65 2.90
N LEU A 455 -4.38 5.17 2.13
CA LEU A 455 -4.41 3.84 1.53
C LEU A 455 -3.03 3.47 1.00
N ASP A 456 -2.83 2.18 0.75
CA ASP A 456 -1.63 1.66 0.11
C ASP A 456 -1.43 2.31 -1.27
N GLY A 457 -0.16 2.55 -1.59
CA GLY A 457 0.28 3.23 -2.79
C GLY A 457 0.41 2.31 -3.99
N GLU A 458 0.70 1.02 -3.82
CA GLU A 458 1.04 0.13 -4.96
C GLU A 458 -0.01 -0.93 -5.29
N ASN A 459 -0.85 -1.33 -4.34
CA ASN A 459 -1.60 -2.59 -4.43
C ASN A 459 -2.78 -2.57 -5.41
N ALA A 460 -3.33 -1.40 -5.71
CA ALA A 460 -4.58 -1.30 -6.46
C ALA A 460 -4.37 -1.42 -7.98
N TRP A 461 -3.25 -0.95 -8.51
CA TRP A 461 -3.18 -0.48 -9.90
C TRP A 461 -3.08 -1.58 -10.94
N GLU A 462 -2.56 -2.76 -10.59
CA GLU A 462 -2.58 -3.95 -11.44
C GLU A 462 -4.01 -4.38 -11.81
N TRP A 463 -4.99 -4.02 -11.00
CA TRP A 463 -6.40 -4.31 -11.21
C TRP A 463 -7.13 -3.24 -12.01
N TYR A 464 -6.54 -2.06 -12.14
CA TYR A 464 -7.07 -1.01 -13.00
C TYR A 464 -6.63 -1.26 -14.44
N ARG A 465 -7.48 -0.85 -15.37
CA ARG A 465 -7.08 -0.76 -16.77
C ARG A 465 -5.97 0.27 -16.89
N HIS A 466 -4.94 -0.07 -17.64
CA HIS A 466 -3.84 0.85 -17.96
C HIS A 466 -3.24 1.49 -16.70
N ASP A 467 -3.07 0.67 -15.66
CA ASP A 467 -2.42 1.03 -14.41
C ASP A 467 -3.05 2.22 -13.65
N GLY A 468 -4.35 2.42 -13.83
CA GLY A 468 -5.07 3.51 -13.15
C GLY A 468 -4.83 4.88 -13.76
N ARG A 469 -4.08 5.00 -14.86
CA ARG A 469 -3.74 6.30 -15.48
C ARG A 469 -4.96 7.15 -15.81
N GLU A 470 -6.01 6.56 -16.39
CA GLU A 470 -7.28 7.26 -16.65
C GLU A 470 -7.90 7.83 -15.37
N PHE A 471 -7.81 7.09 -14.26
CA PHE A 471 -8.32 7.53 -12.96
C PHE A 471 -7.49 8.69 -12.41
N PHE A 472 -6.16 8.56 -12.38
CA PHE A 472 -5.29 9.62 -11.86
C PHE A 472 -5.36 10.92 -12.68
N ASP A 473 -5.30 10.83 -14.01
CA ASP A 473 -5.43 12.00 -14.90
C ASP A 473 -6.80 12.68 -14.71
N ALA A 474 -7.87 11.90 -14.59
CA ALA A 474 -9.20 12.44 -14.35
C ALA A 474 -9.37 13.03 -12.95
N LEU A 475 -8.80 12.39 -11.92
CA LEU A 475 -8.89 12.85 -10.54
C LEU A 475 -8.11 14.14 -10.34
N TYR A 476 -6.82 14.15 -10.65
CA TYR A 476 -5.96 15.30 -10.37
C TYR A 476 -6.31 16.51 -11.24
N SER A 477 -6.67 16.30 -12.51
CA SER A 477 -7.13 17.41 -13.35
C SER A 477 -8.45 18.02 -12.86
N GLN A 478 -9.35 17.21 -12.29
CA GLN A 478 -10.59 17.73 -11.69
C GLN A 478 -10.32 18.44 -10.36
N LEU A 479 -9.44 17.90 -9.51
CA LEU A 479 -9.06 18.55 -8.26
C LEU A 479 -8.37 19.90 -8.48
N GLU A 480 -7.54 20.03 -9.51
CA GLU A 480 -6.89 21.29 -9.88
C GLU A 480 -7.90 22.37 -10.30
N ARG A 481 -9.00 21.99 -10.98
CA ARG A 481 -10.01 22.92 -11.48
C ARG A 481 -11.14 23.22 -10.49
N ALA A 482 -11.30 22.40 -9.45
CA ALA A 482 -12.42 22.52 -8.52
C ALA A 482 -12.29 23.77 -7.63
N ASP A 483 -13.35 24.57 -7.55
CA ASP A 483 -13.41 25.77 -6.69
C ASP A 483 -13.88 25.46 -5.26
N PHE A 484 -14.50 24.29 -5.06
CA PHE A 484 -15.11 23.85 -3.79
C PHE A 484 -14.16 23.00 -2.92
N VAL A 485 -13.02 22.57 -3.46
CA VAL A 485 -12.02 21.77 -2.74
C VAL A 485 -10.62 22.28 -3.04
N LYS A 486 -9.76 22.33 -2.00
CA LYS A 486 -8.35 22.71 -2.12
C LYS A 486 -7.47 21.56 -1.67
N THR A 487 -6.62 21.08 -2.57
CA THR A 487 -5.59 20.09 -2.22
C THR A 487 -4.53 20.74 -1.35
N ILE A 488 -4.05 20.03 -0.32
CA ILE A 488 -3.05 20.53 0.63
C ILE A 488 -2.23 19.38 1.23
N THR A 489 -1.00 19.65 1.65
CA THR A 489 -0.26 18.71 2.51
C THR A 489 -0.75 18.78 3.96
N VAL A 490 -0.54 17.73 4.75
CA VAL A 490 -0.97 17.75 6.16
C VAL A 490 -0.16 18.77 6.96
N LYS A 491 1.16 18.81 6.76
CA LYS A 491 2.07 19.82 7.34
C LYS A 491 1.58 21.24 7.10
N ASP A 492 1.22 21.59 5.87
CA ASP A 492 0.79 22.94 5.56
C ASP A 492 -0.63 23.23 6.08
N TYR A 493 -1.47 22.21 6.17
CA TYR A 493 -2.78 22.35 6.79
C TYR A 493 -2.68 22.63 8.30
N ILE A 494 -1.89 21.86 9.06
CA ILE A 494 -1.78 22.01 10.52
C ILE A 494 -1.06 23.31 10.92
N LYS A 495 -0.06 23.76 10.14
CA LYS A 495 0.64 25.05 10.38
C LYS A 495 -0.27 26.27 10.30
N ASN A 496 -1.32 26.19 9.49
CA ASN A 496 -2.26 27.27 9.24
C ASN A 496 -3.61 27.03 9.94
N THR A 497 -3.63 26.15 10.94
CA THR A 497 -4.83 25.78 11.69
C THR A 497 -4.59 25.93 13.19
N ASP A 498 -5.34 26.83 13.81
CA ASP A 498 -5.50 26.85 15.27
C ASP A 498 -6.52 25.76 15.64
N THR A 499 -6.10 24.49 15.76
CA THR A 499 -7.04 23.44 16.20
C THR A 499 -7.44 23.70 17.64
N SER A 500 -8.74 23.78 17.89
CA SER A 500 -9.32 23.82 19.23
C SER A 500 -9.71 22.43 19.73
N TYR A 501 -9.58 21.39 18.90
CA TYR A 501 -9.99 20.03 19.21
C TYR A 501 -8.87 19.27 19.90
N THR A 502 -9.10 18.90 21.15
CA THR A 502 -8.23 18.05 21.95
C THR A 502 -8.92 16.72 22.22
N LEU A 503 -8.13 15.64 22.29
CA LEU A 503 -8.62 14.35 22.75
C LEU A 503 -8.19 14.14 24.21
N ASP A 504 -9.15 13.79 25.06
CA ASP A 504 -8.87 13.38 26.44
C ASP A 504 -8.39 11.92 26.51
N LYS A 505 -8.83 11.10 25.55
CA LYS A 505 -8.51 9.69 25.42
C LYS A 505 -8.23 9.34 23.97
N LEU A 506 -7.29 8.44 23.73
CA LEU A 506 -7.08 7.80 22.42
C LEU A 506 -7.38 6.31 22.48
N TRP A 507 -8.29 5.84 21.64
CA TRP A 507 -8.62 4.43 21.53
C TRP A 507 -7.47 3.66 20.85
N PRO A 508 -6.95 2.58 21.46
CA PRO A 508 -5.92 1.77 20.83
C PRO A 508 -6.51 0.91 19.71
N GLY A 509 -5.84 0.88 18.57
CA GLY A 509 -6.23 0.06 17.44
C GLY A 509 -5.54 0.46 16.15
N SER A 510 -5.79 -0.31 15.10
CA SER A 510 -5.32 -0.08 13.73
C SER A 510 -6.41 0.52 12.85
N TRP A 511 -6.08 0.76 11.57
CA TRP A 511 -7.05 1.13 10.56
C TRP A 511 -8.04 0.03 10.15
N ILE A 512 -7.82 -1.21 10.62
CA ILE A 512 -8.70 -2.35 10.42
C ILE A 512 -9.43 -2.63 11.73
N ASN A 513 -10.77 -2.68 11.66
CA ASN A 513 -11.68 -2.97 12.78
C ASN A 513 -11.57 -2.04 14.01
N SER A 514 -10.63 -1.10 14.02
CA SER A 514 -10.24 -0.30 15.19
C SER A 514 -9.75 -1.15 16.37
N ASP A 515 -9.04 -2.24 16.05
CA ASP A 515 -8.36 -3.12 17.00
C ASP A 515 -7.05 -3.66 16.41
N PHE A 516 -6.48 -4.72 17.01
CA PHE A 516 -5.23 -5.35 16.59
C PHE A 516 -5.40 -6.81 16.18
N ASN A 517 -6.63 -7.26 15.85
CA ASN A 517 -6.94 -8.68 15.73
C ASN A 517 -6.23 -9.40 14.58
N ILE A 518 -5.71 -8.66 13.61
CA ILE A 518 -4.94 -9.17 12.46
C ILE A 518 -3.49 -9.51 12.82
N TRP A 519 -3.00 -9.12 14.01
CA TRP A 519 -1.59 -9.32 14.37
C TRP A 519 -1.38 -9.96 15.75
N ILE A 520 -2.47 -10.21 16.50
CA ILE A 520 -2.40 -10.83 17.83
C ILE A 520 -3.77 -11.38 18.25
N GLY A 521 -3.78 -12.57 18.85
CA GLY A 521 -4.97 -13.21 19.41
C GLY A 521 -5.22 -14.61 18.86
N GLU A 522 -4.82 -14.88 17.61
CA GLU A 522 -4.91 -16.23 17.04
C GLU A 522 -3.74 -17.12 17.47
N PRO A 523 -3.89 -18.46 17.50
CA PRO A 523 -2.86 -19.37 17.99
C PRO A 523 -1.50 -19.22 17.28
N GLN A 524 -1.51 -19.03 15.96
CA GLN A 524 -0.31 -18.89 15.13
C GLN A 524 0.40 -17.55 15.41
N GLU A 525 -0.35 -16.44 15.40
CA GLU A 525 0.17 -15.11 15.76
C GLU A 525 0.80 -15.11 17.16
N ASN A 526 0.07 -15.69 18.13
CA ASN A 526 0.55 -15.82 19.51
C ASN A 526 1.83 -16.63 19.60
N THR A 527 1.94 -17.71 18.81
CA THR A 527 3.16 -18.52 18.74
C THR A 527 4.33 -17.71 18.18
N ALA A 528 4.11 -16.88 17.17
CA ALA A 528 5.13 -15.95 16.66
C ALA A 528 5.58 -14.96 17.75
N TRP A 529 4.65 -14.36 18.50
CA TRP A 529 4.97 -13.48 19.63
C TRP A 529 5.80 -14.20 20.71
N GLU A 530 5.46 -15.44 21.05
CA GLU A 530 6.24 -16.25 22.00
C GLU A 530 7.66 -16.56 21.49
N TYR A 531 7.79 -16.82 20.19
CA TYR A 531 9.11 -17.04 19.57
C TYR A 531 9.96 -15.77 19.64
N LEU A 532 9.39 -14.63 19.23
CA LEU A 532 10.06 -13.33 19.29
C LEU A 532 10.46 -12.98 20.73
N LYS A 533 9.54 -13.14 21.70
CA LYS A 533 9.79 -12.93 23.12
C LYS A 533 10.97 -13.75 23.63
N ARG A 534 11.00 -15.04 23.32
CA ARG A 534 12.08 -15.94 23.76
C ARG A 534 13.43 -15.51 23.19
N VAL A 535 13.48 -15.18 21.90
CA VAL A 535 14.70 -14.70 21.25
C VAL A 535 15.14 -13.35 21.82
N ARG A 536 14.20 -12.44 22.10
CA ARG A 536 14.50 -11.13 22.70
C ARG A 536 15.10 -11.24 24.09
N ILE A 537 14.60 -12.17 24.92
CA ILE A 537 15.16 -12.49 26.24
C ILE A 537 16.58 -13.08 26.10
N ASP A 538 16.78 -14.01 25.16
CA ASP A 538 18.09 -14.61 24.95
C ASP A 538 19.09 -13.60 24.39
N PHE A 539 18.67 -12.66 23.54
CA PHE A 539 19.49 -11.54 23.11
C PHE A 539 19.99 -10.69 24.28
N GLU A 540 19.15 -10.32 25.24
CA GLU A 540 19.60 -9.54 26.41
C GLU A 540 20.67 -10.31 27.23
N LYS A 541 20.51 -11.62 27.39
CA LYS A 541 21.52 -12.46 28.04
C LYS A 541 22.82 -12.53 27.24
N MET A 542 22.73 -12.63 25.91
CA MET A 542 23.90 -12.71 25.03
C MET A 542 24.65 -11.38 24.95
N LYS A 543 23.91 -10.27 24.88
CA LYS A 543 24.45 -8.91 24.81
C LYS A 543 25.20 -8.50 26.07
N HIS A 544 24.90 -9.07 27.24
CA HIS A 544 25.42 -8.61 28.52
C HIS A 544 26.95 -8.35 28.51
N GLY A 545 27.34 -7.08 28.68
CA GLY A 545 28.74 -6.63 28.67
C GLY A 545 29.39 -6.47 27.29
N GLN A 546 28.65 -6.64 26.19
CA GLN A 546 29.11 -6.50 24.81
C GLN A 546 28.50 -5.26 24.15
N THR A 547 29.28 -4.55 23.35
CA THR A 547 28.85 -3.36 22.58
C THR A 547 29.45 -3.32 21.17
N ASP A 548 29.94 -4.45 20.67
CA ASP A 548 30.52 -4.54 19.33
C ASP A 548 29.45 -4.74 18.24
N ASP A 549 29.89 -4.74 16.99
CA ASP A 549 29.03 -4.80 15.79
C ASP A 549 28.06 -5.99 15.77
N ARG A 550 28.38 -7.09 16.47
CA ARG A 550 27.50 -8.27 16.56
C ARG A 550 26.21 -7.95 17.32
N VAL A 551 26.29 -7.07 18.34
CA VAL A 551 25.12 -6.64 19.11
C VAL A 551 24.17 -5.84 18.22
N GLU A 552 24.70 -4.91 17.43
CA GLU A 552 23.90 -4.11 16.51
C GLU A 552 23.33 -4.97 15.37
N GLU A 553 24.10 -5.91 14.82
CA GLU A 553 23.60 -6.87 13.84
C GLU A 553 22.45 -7.71 14.40
N ALA A 554 22.63 -8.28 15.59
CA ALA A 554 21.58 -9.05 16.25
C ALA A 554 20.34 -8.20 16.57
N TYR A 555 20.54 -6.93 16.98
CA TYR A 555 19.45 -6.03 17.30
C TYR A 555 18.66 -5.61 16.06
N ARG A 556 19.33 -5.34 14.92
CA ARG A 556 18.64 -5.13 13.63
C ARG A 556 17.74 -6.30 13.25
N ASN A 557 18.19 -7.54 13.48
CA ASN A 557 17.38 -8.72 13.21
C ASN A 557 16.17 -8.85 14.15
N ILE A 558 16.27 -8.39 15.41
CA ILE A 558 15.12 -8.29 16.32
C ILE A 558 14.11 -7.28 15.79
N LEU A 559 14.56 -6.04 15.51
CA LEU A 559 13.68 -4.99 15.01
C LEU A 559 13.04 -5.38 13.68
N ALA A 560 13.77 -6.06 12.79
CA ALA A 560 13.22 -6.60 11.55
C ALA A 560 12.14 -7.66 11.82
N ALA A 561 12.32 -8.54 12.81
CA ALA A 561 11.32 -9.54 13.20
C ALA A 561 10.08 -8.96 13.90
N GLU A 562 10.12 -7.70 14.33
CA GLU A 562 8.97 -6.97 14.89
C GLU A 562 8.04 -6.37 13.83
N GLY A 563 8.41 -6.42 12.55
CA GLY A 563 7.58 -5.91 11.46
C GLY A 563 6.21 -6.59 11.37
N SER A 564 5.16 -5.81 11.05
CA SER A 564 3.78 -6.31 11.03
C SER A 564 3.54 -7.36 9.95
N ASP A 565 4.28 -7.30 8.84
CA ASP A 565 4.12 -8.19 7.68
C ASP A 565 4.17 -9.66 8.06
N TRP A 566 5.00 -10.03 9.04
CA TRP A 566 5.14 -11.43 9.47
C TRP A 566 3.86 -11.93 10.12
N PHE A 567 3.23 -11.09 10.93
CA PHE A 567 2.05 -11.43 11.71
C PHE A 567 0.78 -11.39 10.85
N TRP A 568 0.75 -10.52 9.83
CA TRP A 568 -0.36 -10.44 8.88
C TRP A 568 -0.69 -11.77 8.19
N TRP A 569 0.32 -12.61 7.92
CA TRP A 569 0.14 -13.89 7.23
C TRP A 569 -0.08 -15.08 8.18
N TYR A 570 -0.07 -14.87 9.50
CA TYR A 570 -0.39 -15.91 10.46
C TYR A 570 -1.87 -15.85 10.82
N GLY A 571 -2.54 -17.01 10.82
CA GLY A 571 -3.95 -17.10 11.16
C GLY A 571 -4.83 -17.55 9.99
N ASP A 572 -6.13 -17.65 10.23
CA ASP A 572 -7.10 -18.10 9.22
C ASP A 572 -7.61 -16.93 8.33
N ASP A 573 -7.32 -15.68 8.72
CA ASP A 573 -7.88 -14.47 8.13
C ASP A 573 -7.22 -14.03 6.80
N GLN A 574 -6.01 -14.51 6.48
CA GLN A 574 -5.24 -14.09 5.30
C GLN A 574 -4.54 -15.29 4.61
N ASN A 575 -4.26 -15.15 3.30
CA ASN A 575 -3.51 -16.13 2.51
C ASN A 575 -2.72 -15.43 1.40
N SER A 576 -1.39 -15.48 1.48
CA SER A 576 -0.49 -14.88 0.47
C SER A 576 -0.18 -15.81 -0.70
N LEU A 577 -0.64 -17.08 -0.66
CA LEU A 577 -0.17 -18.20 -1.49
C LEU A 577 1.33 -18.51 -1.33
N MET A 578 2.02 -17.77 -0.47
CA MET A 578 3.45 -17.80 -0.18
C MET A 578 3.73 -17.84 1.32
N ASP A 579 2.75 -18.24 2.15
CA ASP A 579 2.83 -18.06 3.61
C ASP A 579 4.08 -18.75 4.19
N ASN A 580 4.45 -19.91 3.61
CA ASN A 580 5.66 -20.67 3.97
C ASN A 580 6.97 -19.89 3.75
N VAL A 581 6.98 -18.93 2.83
CA VAL A 581 8.11 -18.04 2.58
C VAL A 581 8.18 -16.99 3.69
N PHE A 582 7.07 -16.35 4.02
CA PHE A 582 6.99 -15.36 5.10
C PHE A 582 7.34 -15.95 6.47
N ASP A 583 6.81 -17.13 6.82
CA ASP A 583 7.17 -17.86 8.05
C ASP A 583 8.69 -18.16 8.11
N ARG A 584 9.26 -18.62 7.00
CA ARG A 584 10.70 -18.89 6.92
C ARG A 584 11.51 -17.61 7.10
N MET A 585 11.07 -16.50 6.52
CA MET A 585 11.74 -15.21 6.64
C MET A 585 11.74 -14.72 8.09
N PHE A 586 10.56 -14.69 8.74
CA PHE A 586 10.43 -14.35 10.16
C PHE A 586 11.37 -15.19 11.04
N ARG A 587 11.32 -16.53 10.91
CA ARG A 587 12.20 -17.41 11.67
C ARG A 587 13.67 -17.23 11.32
N SER A 588 13.99 -16.81 10.10
CA SER A 588 15.38 -16.52 9.70
C SER A 588 15.93 -15.28 10.40
N TYR A 589 15.14 -14.21 10.54
CA TYR A 589 15.52 -13.06 11.38
C TYR A 589 15.80 -13.49 12.82
N LEU A 590 14.89 -14.26 13.42
CA LEU A 590 15.09 -14.81 14.77
C LEU A 590 16.35 -15.68 14.90
N LYS A 591 16.63 -16.53 13.91
CA LYS A 591 17.85 -17.36 13.87
C LYS A 591 19.11 -16.51 13.73
N ASN A 592 19.06 -15.43 12.95
CA ASN A 592 20.19 -14.56 12.70
C ASN A 592 20.64 -13.81 13.96
N VAL A 593 19.75 -13.54 14.91
CA VAL A 593 20.11 -13.03 16.24
C VAL A 593 21.17 -13.92 16.91
N TYR A 594 21.02 -15.25 16.88
CA TYR A 594 22.00 -16.18 17.45
C TYR A 594 23.27 -16.28 16.61
N ARG A 595 23.13 -16.28 15.28
CA ARG A 595 24.25 -16.40 14.33
C ARG A 595 25.20 -15.22 14.43
N ALA A 596 24.69 -14.01 14.66
CA ALA A 596 25.51 -12.81 14.89
C ALA A 596 26.46 -12.98 16.10
N PHE A 597 26.05 -13.73 17.13
CA PHE A 597 26.90 -14.09 18.27
C PHE A 597 27.71 -15.39 18.06
N GLY A 598 27.74 -15.94 16.84
CA GLY A 598 28.42 -17.20 16.52
C GLY A 598 27.78 -18.43 17.19
N LYS A 599 26.52 -18.33 17.62
CA LYS A 599 25.80 -19.43 18.29
C LYS A 599 24.89 -20.17 17.33
N LYS A 600 24.69 -21.47 17.59
CA LYS A 600 23.69 -22.27 16.90
C LYS A 600 22.28 -21.82 17.33
N PRO A 601 21.37 -21.52 16.40
CA PRO A 601 19.99 -21.20 16.75
C PRO A 601 19.29 -22.37 17.46
N PRO A 602 18.40 -22.10 18.43
CA PRO A 602 17.60 -23.13 19.09
C PRO A 602 16.66 -23.86 18.12
N SER A 603 16.42 -25.16 18.37
CA SER A 603 15.64 -26.02 17.46
C SER A 603 14.15 -25.66 17.37
N PHE A 604 13.59 -24.91 18.31
CA PHE A 604 12.19 -24.47 18.20
C PHE A 604 11.99 -23.53 16.99
N LEU A 605 13.04 -22.82 16.56
CA LEU A 605 13.00 -21.98 15.35
C LEU A 605 13.04 -22.79 14.05
N ASP A 606 13.29 -24.10 14.12
CA ASP A 606 13.18 -25.00 12.97
C ASP A 606 11.74 -25.43 12.70
N LEU A 607 10.86 -25.32 13.70
CA LEU A 607 9.43 -25.58 13.57
C LEU A 607 8.74 -24.36 12.91
N PRO A 608 7.97 -24.54 11.83
CA PRO A 608 7.08 -23.50 11.32
C PRO A 608 6.11 -23.01 12.40
N VAL A 609 5.76 -21.73 12.33
CA VAL A 609 4.70 -21.15 13.17
C VAL A 609 3.31 -21.57 12.66
N MET A 610 3.18 -21.72 11.34
CA MET A 610 1.97 -22.17 10.66
C MET A 610 1.75 -23.67 10.68
#